data_AF-A0A7S4JPF3-F1
#
_entry.id   AF-A0A7S4JPF3-F1
#
_cell.length_a   1.000
_cell.length_b   1.000
_cell.length_c   1.000
_cell.angle_alpha   90.00
_cell.angle_beta   90.00
_cell.angle_gamma   90.00
#
_symmetry.space_group_name_H-M   'P 1'
#
loop_
_entity.id
_entity.type
_entity.pdbx_description
1 polymer ?
#
loop_
_entity_poly.entity_id
_entity_poly.type
_entity_poly.pdbx_seq_one_letter_code
_entity_poly.pdbx_strand_id
1 'polypeptide(L)'
;GRGTAVAATAADERALTKGVVPPSLKERLVDVHIPDDAYDSVLPTFWHVLKSGGTAVQDLAQDCFALRVASEVGNGAEEIGDDELKLVEVNQGHRHVNVDTTTSEGIVRAGRLGLAPSRLADILFTPLLVETADSILSPQFPGRMFALFRHPVHRAVSQFYYLRGATWEPTYNPSFGSMTLQEWARTSHVESDWMVRSLVNKMEGAITDEDLQNAKEVLRNKCVLGLLDRMEESVDIFRAYFGFGYDEATGERKPDVDQCVSSMLADKKRGNRSDHPFPIEEGDDTWKELEGKNSADMVLYNYARKLFDEQKGLAENRAAERRRRAAPPAVDEQPAAIENTY
;
A
#
# COMPACT_ATOMS: atom_id res chain seq x y z
N GLY A 1 40.25 -39.42 9.11
CA GLY A 1 38.91 -39.54 9.73
C GLY A 1 38.14 -38.28 9.46
N ARG A 2 37.01 -38.39 8.76
CA ARG A 2 36.03 -37.32 8.56
C ARG A 2 35.15 -37.21 9.81
N GLY A 3 34.78 -35.99 10.20
CA GLY A 3 33.74 -35.70 11.19
C GLY A 3 33.45 -34.20 11.16
N THR A 4 32.55 -33.75 10.28
CA THR A 4 31.15 -33.38 10.59
C THR A 4 31.04 -32.22 11.59
N ALA A 5 31.12 -30.99 11.08
CA ALA A 5 30.62 -29.80 11.76
C ALA A 5 29.24 -29.46 11.18
N VAL A 6 28.23 -29.90 11.94
CA VAL A 6 26.96 -29.24 12.25
C VAL A 6 26.23 -28.53 11.09
N ALA A 7 25.27 -29.27 10.52
CA ALA A 7 24.07 -28.70 9.94
C ALA A 7 23.19 -28.12 11.06
N ALA A 8 23.27 -26.81 11.29
CA ALA A 8 22.23 -26.09 12.02
C ALA A 8 21.07 -25.89 11.04
N THR A 9 20.05 -26.73 11.18
CA THR A 9 18.85 -26.76 10.36
C THR A 9 17.89 -25.64 10.75
N ALA A 10 17.07 -25.21 9.79
CA ALA A 10 16.05 -24.15 9.81
C ALA A 10 14.92 -24.30 10.87
N ALA A 11 15.13 -25.05 11.95
CA ALA A 11 14.17 -25.27 13.02
C ALA A 11 14.23 -24.20 14.13
N ASP A 12 15.28 -23.39 14.18
CA ASP A 12 15.53 -22.43 15.27
C ASP A 12 14.83 -21.05 15.08
N GLU A 13 14.35 -20.72 13.87
CA GLU A 13 13.59 -19.47 13.64
C GLU A 13 12.15 -19.51 14.19
N ARG A 14 11.65 -20.67 14.62
CA ARG A 14 10.27 -20.82 15.15
C ARG A 14 10.12 -20.45 16.62
N ALA A 15 11.22 -20.19 17.34
CA ALA A 15 11.19 -19.74 18.73
C ALA A 15 11.33 -18.21 18.89
N LEU A 16 11.23 -17.43 17.81
CA LEU A 16 11.11 -15.98 17.91
C LEU A 16 9.76 -15.62 18.53
N THR A 17 9.80 -14.71 19.52
CA THR A 17 8.62 -14.07 20.13
C THR A 17 7.62 -13.67 19.06
N LYS A 18 6.42 -14.24 19.11
CA LYS A 18 5.33 -13.88 18.20
C LYS A 18 5.01 -12.39 18.39
N GLY A 19 5.20 -11.59 17.34
CA GLY A 19 4.83 -10.19 17.37
C GLY A 19 3.33 -9.97 17.65
N VAL A 20 2.97 -8.74 17.97
CA VAL A 20 1.60 -8.32 18.23
C VAL A 20 1.28 -7.12 17.34
N VAL A 21 0.13 -7.19 16.66
CA VAL A 21 -0.41 -6.05 15.91
C VAL A 21 -0.83 -4.96 16.91
N PRO A 22 -0.36 -3.70 16.76
CA PRO A 22 -0.77 -2.60 17.64
C PRO A 22 -2.29 -2.48 17.77
N PRO A 23 -2.85 -2.17 18.95
CA PRO A 23 -4.31 -2.16 19.17
C PRO A 23 -5.08 -1.28 18.18
N SER A 24 -4.57 -0.08 17.89
CA SER A 24 -5.15 0.86 16.91
C SER A 24 -5.39 0.20 15.55
N LEU A 25 -4.37 -0.50 15.03
CA LEU A 25 -4.44 -1.23 13.77
C LEU A 25 -5.24 -2.54 13.88
N LYS A 26 -5.12 -3.25 14.99
CA LYS A 26 -5.76 -4.56 15.20
C LYS A 26 -7.28 -4.46 15.10
N GLU A 27 -7.86 -3.42 15.69
CA GLU A 27 -9.30 -3.21 15.81
C GLU A 27 -9.93 -2.56 14.57
N ARG A 28 -9.13 -1.87 13.75
CA ARG A 28 -9.62 -0.97 12.69
C ARG A 28 -9.13 -1.32 11.29
N LEU A 29 -8.18 -2.24 11.18
CA LEU A 29 -7.79 -2.87 9.92
C LEU A 29 -8.27 -4.31 9.87
N VAL A 30 -8.89 -4.68 8.76
CA VAL A 30 -9.35 -6.05 8.51
C VAL A 30 -8.15 -6.95 8.18
N ASP A 31 -8.15 -8.18 8.69
CA ASP A 31 -7.16 -9.16 8.27
C ASP A 31 -7.34 -9.52 6.79
N VAL A 32 -6.24 -9.69 6.06
CA VAL A 32 -6.25 -9.95 4.60
C VAL A 32 -7.03 -11.22 4.21
N HIS A 33 -7.16 -12.17 5.13
CA HIS A 33 -7.88 -13.41 4.92
C HIS A 33 -9.40 -13.31 5.18
N ILE A 34 -9.88 -12.25 5.84
CA ILE A 34 -11.29 -12.10 6.20
C ILE A 34 -12.07 -11.48 5.03
N PRO A 35 -13.15 -12.13 4.55
CA PRO A 35 -13.94 -11.62 3.43
C PRO A 35 -14.62 -10.28 3.74
N ASP A 36 -14.93 -9.50 2.69
CA ASP A 36 -15.48 -8.14 2.84
C ASP A 36 -16.93 -8.11 3.35
N ASP A 37 -17.68 -9.19 3.13
CA ASP A 37 -19.08 -9.33 3.55
C ASP A 37 -19.28 -9.44 5.06
N ALA A 38 -18.20 -9.54 5.83
CA ALA A 38 -18.23 -9.45 7.28
C ALA A 38 -18.49 -8.02 7.81
N TYR A 39 -18.48 -7.00 6.94
CA TYR A 39 -18.59 -5.59 7.32
C TYR A 39 -19.56 -4.81 6.43
N ASP A 40 -20.11 -3.72 6.96
CA ASP A 40 -21.03 -2.84 6.23
C ASP A 40 -20.35 -2.20 5.00
N SER A 41 -19.08 -1.86 5.14
CA SER A 41 -18.18 -1.39 4.11
C SER A 41 -16.74 -1.47 4.62
N VAL A 42 -15.81 -1.82 3.74
CA VAL A 42 -14.37 -1.82 4.03
C VAL A 42 -13.72 -0.82 3.10
N LEU A 43 -12.95 0.14 3.63
CA LEU A 43 -12.29 1.17 2.83
C LEU A 43 -10.86 0.71 2.46
N PRO A 44 -10.55 0.46 1.18
CA PRO A 44 -9.18 0.27 0.73
C PRO A 44 -8.29 1.44 1.18
N THR A 45 -7.28 1.14 1.98
CA THR A 45 -6.40 2.12 2.61
C THR A 45 -4.98 1.87 2.13
N PHE A 46 -4.51 2.68 1.20
CA PHE A 46 -3.14 2.61 0.71
C PHE A 46 -2.19 3.26 1.71
N TRP A 47 -1.39 2.43 2.38
CA TRP A 47 -0.28 2.91 3.20
C TRP A 47 0.85 3.38 2.28
N HIS A 48 0.95 4.69 2.14
CA HIS A 48 1.86 5.34 1.22
C HIS A 48 3.29 5.37 1.79
N VAL A 49 4.07 4.35 1.45
CA VAL A 49 5.53 4.37 1.65
C VAL A 49 6.17 5.31 0.63
N LEU A 50 6.73 6.42 1.10
CA LEU A 50 7.35 7.42 0.23
C LEU A 50 8.39 6.79 -0.71
N LYS A 51 8.40 7.26 -1.97
CA LYS A 51 9.29 6.81 -3.05
C LYS A 51 9.20 5.33 -3.40
N SER A 52 8.11 4.68 -3.03
CA SER A 52 7.82 3.29 -3.37
C SER A 52 6.72 3.13 -4.42
N GLY A 53 6.39 4.19 -5.17
CA GLY A 53 5.46 4.15 -6.29
C GLY A 53 4.01 4.56 -5.98
N GLY A 54 3.76 5.23 -4.85
CA GLY A 54 2.41 5.68 -4.47
C GLY A 54 1.72 6.54 -5.52
N THR A 55 2.44 7.50 -6.14
CA THR A 55 1.89 8.30 -7.25
C THR A 55 1.40 7.42 -8.41
N ALA A 56 2.17 6.40 -8.80
CA ALA A 56 1.73 5.51 -9.89
C ALA A 56 0.49 4.68 -9.52
N VAL A 57 0.35 4.27 -8.26
CA VAL A 57 -0.86 3.60 -7.77
C VAL A 57 -2.06 4.55 -7.75
N GLN A 58 -1.84 5.80 -7.34
CA GLN A 58 -2.86 6.85 -7.35
C GLN A 58 -3.31 7.18 -8.78
N ASP A 59 -2.38 7.35 -9.72
CA ASP A 59 -2.69 7.57 -11.14
C ASP A 59 -3.46 6.39 -11.72
N LEU A 60 -3.07 5.14 -11.44
CA LEU A 60 -3.84 3.95 -11.86
C LEU A 60 -5.26 3.93 -11.28
N ALA A 61 -5.41 4.29 -10.00
CA ALA A 61 -6.70 4.36 -9.33
C ALA A 61 -7.63 5.36 -10.03
N GLN A 62 -7.09 6.48 -10.51
CA GLN A 62 -7.86 7.55 -11.15
C GLN A 62 -8.08 7.30 -12.64
N ASP A 63 -6.99 7.14 -13.39
CA ASP A 63 -6.99 7.09 -14.85
C ASP A 63 -7.60 5.78 -15.36
N CYS A 64 -7.25 4.65 -14.75
CA CYS A 64 -7.66 3.33 -15.23
C CYS A 64 -8.85 2.75 -14.48
N PHE A 65 -8.95 2.96 -13.16
CA PHE A 65 -9.99 2.34 -12.35
C PHE A 65 -11.16 3.29 -12.06
N ALA A 66 -11.04 4.57 -12.42
CA ALA A 66 -12.04 5.61 -12.20
C ALA A 66 -12.51 5.72 -10.73
N LEU A 67 -11.63 5.44 -9.78
CA LEU A 67 -11.92 5.47 -8.34
C LEU A 67 -11.98 6.90 -7.80
N ARG A 68 -12.82 7.12 -6.79
CA ARG A 68 -12.89 8.35 -6.00
C ARG A 68 -11.83 8.30 -4.91
N VAL A 69 -10.90 9.25 -4.91
CA VAL A 69 -9.69 9.18 -4.08
C VAL A 69 -9.74 10.19 -2.92
N ALA A 70 -9.39 9.75 -1.71
CA ALA A 70 -8.99 10.65 -0.63
C ALA A 70 -7.46 10.70 -0.54
N SER A 71 -6.86 11.87 -0.77
CA SER A 71 -5.41 12.12 -0.79
C SER A 71 -5.11 13.63 -0.67
N GLU A 72 -3.84 14.03 -0.68
CA GLU A 72 -3.39 15.42 -0.58
C GLU A 72 -4.01 16.38 -1.61
N VAL A 73 -4.37 15.86 -2.79
CA VAL A 73 -4.95 16.64 -3.89
C VAL A 73 -6.36 17.16 -3.54
N GLY A 74 -7.08 16.48 -2.65
CA GLY A 74 -8.43 16.87 -2.26
C GLY A 74 -8.52 18.26 -1.64
N ASN A 75 -7.42 18.75 -1.05
CA ASN A 75 -7.34 20.07 -0.44
C ASN A 75 -7.02 21.20 -1.44
N GLY A 76 -6.81 20.88 -2.72
CA GLY A 76 -6.46 21.86 -3.77
C GLY A 76 -7.66 22.51 -4.49
N ALA A 77 -8.90 22.12 -4.19
CA ALA A 77 -10.08 22.69 -4.83
C ALA A 77 -10.44 24.06 -4.20
N GLU A 78 -10.65 25.09 -5.01
CA GLU A 78 -10.93 26.46 -4.54
C GLU A 78 -12.24 26.61 -3.73
N GLU A 79 -13.13 25.60 -3.78
CA GLU A 79 -14.44 25.58 -3.09
C GLU A 79 -14.49 24.56 -1.92
N ILE A 80 -13.46 24.52 -1.07
CA ILE A 80 -13.52 23.69 0.14
C ILE A 80 -14.35 24.45 1.18
N GLY A 81 -15.65 24.15 1.21
CA GLY A 81 -16.44 24.40 2.41
C GLY A 81 -15.87 23.59 3.57
N ASP A 82 -15.62 24.25 4.71
CA ASP A 82 -14.88 23.66 5.82
C ASP A 82 -15.65 22.55 6.55
N ASP A 83 -16.98 22.50 6.41
CA ASP A 83 -17.87 21.76 7.30
C ASP A 83 -18.51 20.50 6.71
N GLU A 84 -18.30 20.17 5.43
CA GLU A 84 -18.89 18.98 4.81
C GLU A 84 -17.96 18.27 3.82
N LEU A 85 -18.15 16.95 3.69
CA LEU A 85 -17.46 16.14 2.68
C LEU A 85 -18.16 16.26 1.33
N LYS A 86 -17.38 16.48 0.29
CA LYS A 86 -17.82 16.57 -1.10
C LYS A 86 -16.86 15.85 -2.02
N LEU A 87 -17.41 15.37 -3.13
CA LEU A 87 -16.60 15.03 -4.30
C LEU A 87 -16.31 16.30 -5.07
N VAL A 88 -15.04 16.52 -5.36
CA VAL A 88 -14.52 17.61 -6.18
C VAL A 88 -13.80 17.02 -7.38
N GLU A 89 -13.89 17.70 -8.52
CA GLU A 89 -13.13 17.35 -9.71
C GLU A 89 -11.88 18.21 -9.79
N VAL A 90 -10.72 17.55 -9.81
CA VAL A 90 -9.40 18.19 -9.89
C VAL A 90 -8.68 17.58 -11.09
N ASN A 91 -7.77 18.35 -11.73
CA ASN A 91 -6.87 17.86 -12.79
C ASN A 91 -7.55 16.95 -13.84
N GLN A 92 -8.15 17.54 -14.87
CA GLN A 92 -8.76 16.79 -15.99
C GLN A 92 -9.95 15.89 -15.60
N GLY A 93 -10.65 16.23 -14.50
CA GLY A 93 -11.90 15.54 -14.10
C GLY A 93 -11.70 14.39 -13.11
N HIS A 94 -10.52 14.26 -12.49
CA HIS A 94 -10.29 13.24 -11.47
C HIS A 94 -11.08 13.56 -10.21
N ARG A 95 -11.76 12.55 -9.66
CA ARG A 95 -12.67 12.72 -8.53
C ARG A 95 -11.95 12.51 -7.21
N HIS A 96 -11.89 13.56 -6.41
CA HIS A 96 -11.32 13.55 -5.07
C HIS A 96 -12.37 13.84 -4.01
N VAL A 97 -12.19 13.32 -2.81
CA VAL A 97 -12.89 13.85 -1.63
C VAL A 97 -12.12 15.07 -1.14
N ASN A 98 -12.82 16.14 -0.74
CA ASN A 98 -12.25 17.43 -0.30
C ASN A 98 -11.55 17.39 1.09
N VAL A 99 -10.63 16.46 1.27
CA VAL A 99 -9.83 16.25 2.48
C VAL A 99 -8.41 15.87 2.08
N ASP A 100 -7.43 16.25 2.90
CA ASP A 100 -6.06 15.77 2.80
C ASP A 100 -5.83 14.66 3.85
N THR A 101 -5.68 13.42 3.41
CA THR A 101 -5.43 12.28 4.31
C THR A 101 -3.94 11.99 4.52
N THR A 102 -3.06 12.92 4.11
CA THR A 102 -1.60 12.77 4.22
C THR A 102 -0.98 13.59 5.33
N THR A 103 -1.76 14.49 5.95
CA THR A 103 -1.37 15.32 7.09
C THR A 103 -2.23 15.02 8.32
N SER A 104 -1.67 15.20 9.51
CA SER A 104 -2.39 14.97 10.77
C SER A 104 -3.68 15.80 10.89
N GLU A 105 -3.58 17.10 10.56
CA GLU A 105 -4.75 18.01 10.59
C GLU A 105 -5.86 17.54 9.63
N GLY A 106 -5.49 17.18 8.41
CA GLY A 106 -6.45 16.72 7.41
C GLY A 106 -7.06 15.35 7.76
N ILE A 107 -6.30 14.44 8.38
CA ILE A 107 -6.80 13.16 8.89
C ILE A 107 -7.83 13.36 10.00
N VAL A 108 -7.52 14.20 10.99
CA VAL A 108 -8.45 14.53 12.09
C VAL A 108 -9.73 15.16 11.55
N ARG A 109 -9.60 16.08 10.58
CA ARG A 109 -10.76 16.70 9.91
C ARG A 109 -11.59 15.65 9.16
N ALA A 110 -10.97 14.79 8.36
CA ALA A 110 -11.65 13.74 7.62
C ALA A 110 -12.39 12.77 8.54
N GLY A 111 -11.80 12.44 9.69
CA GLY A 111 -12.43 11.65 10.74
C GLY A 111 -13.67 12.32 11.32
N ARG A 112 -13.55 13.60 11.72
CA ARG A 112 -14.66 14.41 12.26
C ARG A 112 -15.83 14.51 11.28
N LEU A 113 -15.54 14.62 9.98
CA LEU A 113 -16.56 14.72 8.93
C LEU A 113 -17.12 13.35 8.51
N GLY A 114 -16.62 12.25 9.08
CA GLY A 114 -17.14 10.91 8.82
C GLY A 114 -16.73 10.34 7.46
N LEU A 115 -15.46 10.49 7.05
CA LEU A 115 -14.99 10.03 5.73
C LEU A 115 -15.31 8.55 5.47
N ALA A 116 -14.94 7.63 6.37
CA ALA A 116 -15.22 6.21 6.19
C ALA A 116 -16.73 5.88 6.12
N PRO A 117 -17.59 6.32 7.08
CA PRO A 117 -19.02 6.06 6.99
C PRO A 117 -19.72 6.74 5.80
N SER A 118 -19.18 7.84 5.27
CA SER A 118 -19.77 8.55 4.12
C SER A 118 -19.74 7.75 2.81
N ARG A 119 -18.78 6.81 2.66
CA ARG A 119 -18.53 6.04 1.42
C ARG A 119 -18.29 6.90 0.18
N LEU A 120 -17.83 8.15 0.38
CA LEU A 120 -17.48 9.05 -0.72
C LEU A 120 -16.17 8.65 -1.40
N ALA A 121 -15.21 8.11 -0.65
CA ALA A 121 -13.97 7.57 -1.19
C ALA A 121 -14.09 6.08 -1.49
N ASP A 122 -13.56 5.66 -2.63
CA ASP A 122 -13.34 4.25 -2.97
C ASP A 122 -11.97 3.76 -2.47
N ILE A 123 -11.03 4.70 -2.27
CA ILE A 123 -9.67 4.45 -1.83
C ILE A 123 -9.12 5.66 -1.06
N LEU A 124 -8.37 5.39 0.01
CA LEU A 124 -7.71 6.40 0.83
C LEU A 124 -6.18 6.23 0.75
N PHE A 125 -5.44 7.32 0.55
CA PHE A 125 -3.98 7.33 0.58
C PHE A 125 -3.47 8.05 1.83
N THR A 126 -2.56 7.42 2.57
CA THR A 126 -1.96 8.03 3.76
C THR A 126 -0.58 7.44 4.09
N PRO A 127 0.42 8.27 4.46
CA PRO A 127 1.64 7.78 5.10
C PRO A 127 1.47 7.60 6.63
N LEU A 128 0.42 8.18 7.22
CA LEU A 128 0.16 8.24 8.67
C LEU A 128 -0.89 7.18 9.06
N LEU A 129 -0.51 5.91 8.89
CA LEU A 129 -1.43 4.77 9.01
C LEU A 129 -2.12 4.69 10.38
N VAL A 130 -1.36 4.81 11.47
CA VAL A 130 -1.90 4.68 12.83
C VAL A 130 -2.89 5.81 13.14
N GLU A 131 -2.55 7.04 12.78
CA GLU A 131 -3.43 8.19 12.98
C GLU A 131 -4.71 8.09 12.12
N THR A 132 -4.58 7.61 10.88
CA THR A 132 -5.72 7.31 10.01
C THR A 132 -6.60 6.24 10.61
N ALA A 133 -6.00 5.17 11.15
CA ALA A 133 -6.76 4.14 11.83
C ALA A 133 -7.55 4.76 12.99
N ASP A 134 -6.91 5.50 13.88
CA ASP A 134 -7.57 6.05 15.07
C ASP A 134 -8.62 7.14 14.77
N SER A 135 -8.42 7.93 13.70
CA SER A 135 -9.27 9.10 13.42
C SER A 135 -10.38 8.83 12.40
N ILE A 136 -10.09 8.05 11.35
CA ILE A 136 -10.99 7.87 10.20
C ILE A 136 -11.71 6.51 10.26
N LEU A 137 -11.02 5.46 10.68
CA LEU A 137 -11.51 4.10 10.64
C LEU A 137 -12.18 3.71 11.97
N SER A 138 -13.02 2.67 11.91
CA SER A 138 -13.68 2.12 13.10
C SER A 138 -13.96 0.63 12.91
N PRO A 139 -14.30 -0.12 13.97
CA PRO A 139 -14.74 -1.52 13.81
C PRO A 139 -15.96 -1.69 12.89
N GLN A 140 -16.83 -0.67 12.78
CA GLN A 140 -17.99 -0.67 11.89
C GLN A 140 -17.62 -0.32 10.44
N PHE A 141 -16.65 0.57 10.26
CA PHE A 141 -16.13 1.02 8.96
C PHE A 141 -14.61 0.85 8.94
N PRO A 142 -14.11 -0.40 8.88
CA PRO A 142 -12.69 -0.66 8.97
C PRO A 142 -12.00 -0.37 7.64
N GLY A 143 -10.69 -0.19 7.71
CA GLY A 143 -9.83 -0.13 6.53
C GLY A 143 -9.35 -1.51 6.13
N ARG A 144 -8.99 -1.65 4.86
CA ARG A 144 -8.14 -2.76 4.43
C ARG A 144 -6.86 -2.22 3.83
N MET A 145 -5.78 -2.45 4.56
CA MET A 145 -4.50 -1.88 4.22
C MET A 145 -3.86 -2.61 3.04
N PHE A 146 -3.24 -1.84 2.16
CA PHE A 146 -2.32 -2.35 1.15
C PHE A 146 -1.22 -1.34 0.89
N ALA A 147 -0.09 -1.81 0.36
CA ALA A 147 1.07 -0.96 0.14
C ALA A 147 1.96 -1.51 -0.98
N LEU A 148 2.72 -0.62 -1.59
CA LEU A 148 3.77 -0.96 -2.55
C LEU A 148 5.14 -0.76 -1.89
N PHE A 149 5.97 -1.80 -1.88
CA PHE A 149 7.28 -1.79 -1.26
C PHE A 149 8.38 -1.59 -2.29
N ARG A 150 9.43 -0.88 -1.89
CA ARG A 150 10.69 -0.77 -2.62
C ARG A 150 11.82 -1.13 -1.69
N HIS A 151 12.90 -1.70 -2.25
CA HIS A 151 14.12 -1.94 -1.51
C HIS A 151 14.56 -0.69 -0.71
N PRO A 152 14.79 -0.77 0.62
CA PRO A 152 15.02 0.39 1.48
C PRO A 152 16.17 1.28 1.02
N VAL A 153 17.28 0.69 0.57
CA VAL A 153 18.41 1.46 0.03
C VAL A 153 18.02 2.24 -1.23
N HIS A 154 17.37 1.59 -2.21
CA HIS A 154 16.90 2.29 -3.42
C HIS A 154 15.83 3.35 -3.12
N ARG A 155 15.01 3.13 -2.09
CA ARG A 155 14.05 4.13 -1.58
C ARG A 155 14.78 5.36 -1.05
N ALA A 156 15.79 5.17 -0.19
CA ALA A 156 16.60 6.25 0.36
C ALA A 156 17.34 7.04 -0.73
N VAL A 157 17.94 6.35 -1.71
CA VAL A 157 18.54 7.00 -2.90
C VAL A 157 17.52 7.86 -3.63
N SER A 158 16.31 7.33 -3.82
CA SER A 158 15.26 8.06 -4.52
C SER A 158 14.74 9.27 -3.74
N GLN A 159 14.71 9.16 -2.41
CA GLN A 159 14.38 10.27 -1.53
C GLN A 159 15.43 11.38 -1.63
N PHE A 160 16.72 11.05 -1.60
CA PHE A 160 17.79 12.04 -1.73
C PHE A 160 17.67 12.87 -3.00
N TYR A 161 17.58 12.22 -4.16
CA TYR A 161 17.49 12.92 -5.44
C TYR A 161 16.18 13.70 -5.60
N TYR A 162 15.09 13.27 -4.97
CA TYR A 162 13.86 14.04 -4.89
C TYR A 162 14.08 15.34 -4.09
N LEU A 163 14.54 15.20 -2.84
CA LEU A 163 14.74 16.32 -1.92
C LEU A 163 15.76 17.34 -2.44
N ARG A 164 16.72 16.90 -3.27
CA ARG A 164 17.70 17.78 -3.92
C ARG A 164 17.05 18.84 -4.81
N GLY A 165 15.93 18.50 -5.46
CA GLY A 165 15.25 19.37 -6.44
C GLY A 165 13.89 19.90 -6.01
N ALA A 166 13.35 19.43 -4.89
CA ALA A 166 12.00 19.74 -4.43
C ALA A 166 11.91 21.10 -3.70
N THR A 167 12.17 22.20 -4.41
CA THR A 167 12.18 23.57 -3.82
C THR A 167 10.81 24.06 -3.34
N TRP A 168 9.74 23.35 -3.71
CA TRP A 168 8.36 23.64 -3.31
C TRP A 168 7.95 22.94 -2.00
N GLU A 169 8.73 21.99 -1.51
CA GLU A 169 8.42 21.28 -0.26
C GLU A 169 8.68 22.19 0.95
N PRO A 170 7.77 22.26 1.94
CA PRO A 170 7.99 23.02 3.18
C PRO A 170 9.27 22.58 3.93
N THR A 171 9.66 21.32 3.79
CA THR A 171 10.86 20.73 4.38
C THR A 171 12.11 20.83 3.49
N TYR A 172 12.06 21.62 2.41
CA TYR A 172 13.21 21.80 1.52
C TYR A 172 14.42 22.31 2.29
N ASN A 173 15.56 21.65 2.10
CA ASN A 173 16.83 22.09 2.64
C ASN A 173 17.80 22.38 1.48
N PRO A 174 18.21 23.64 1.27
CA PRO A 174 19.08 24.02 0.16
C PRO A 174 20.45 23.34 0.20
N SER A 175 20.91 22.90 1.37
CA SER A 175 22.18 22.17 1.51
C SER A 175 22.20 20.86 0.73
N PHE A 176 21.03 20.23 0.51
CA PHE A 176 20.94 18.98 -0.25
C PHE A 176 21.27 19.19 -1.73
N GLY A 177 21.03 20.40 -2.26
CA GLY A 177 21.33 20.79 -3.65
C GLY A 177 22.78 20.55 -4.05
N SER A 178 23.71 20.79 -3.12
CA SER A 178 25.15 20.69 -3.31
C SER A 178 25.79 19.40 -2.79
N MET A 179 25.08 18.59 -2.02
CA MET A 179 25.62 17.35 -1.47
C MET A 179 25.72 16.26 -2.54
N THR A 180 26.72 15.39 -2.38
CA THR A 180 26.74 14.07 -3.00
C THR A 180 25.86 13.09 -2.23
N LEU A 181 25.47 11.98 -2.86
CA LEU A 181 24.71 10.93 -2.17
C LEU A 181 25.48 10.36 -0.96
N GLN A 182 26.81 10.22 -1.06
CA GLN A 182 27.65 9.72 0.02
C GLN A 182 27.70 10.68 1.21
N GLU A 183 27.82 11.99 0.96
CA GLU A 183 27.76 13.00 2.03
C GLU A 183 26.39 12.99 2.70
N TRP A 184 25.32 12.97 1.92
CA TRP A 184 23.96 12.88 2.45
C TRP A 184 23.75 11.62 3.29
N ALA A 185 24.23 10.47 2.80
CA ALA A 185 24.15 9.16 3.48
C ALA A 185 24.80 9.15 4.87
N ARG A 186 25.73 10.08 5.16
CA ARG A 186 26.37 10.23 6.49
C ARG A 186 25.65 11.19 7.42
N THR A 187 24.70 11.99 6.91
CA THR A 187 23.96 12.96 7.72
C THR A 187 22.88 12.30 8.60
N SER A 188 22.36 13.06 9.56
CA SER A 188 21.16 12.70 10.32
C SER A 188 19.85 12.94 9.57
N HIS A 189 19.88 13.50 8.35
CA HIS A 189 18.68 13.77 7.55
C HIS A 189 18.19 12.54 6.77
N VAL A 190 19.01 11.48 6.70
CA VAL A 190 18.62 10.21 6.09
C VAL A 190 17.61 9.54 7.01
N GLU A 191 16.46 9.20 6.46
CA GLU A 191 15.47 8.39 7.18
C GLU A 191 16.07 7.04 7.60
N SER A 192 15.72 6.61 8.80
CA SER A 192 16.18 5.37 9.39
C SER A 192 14.99 4.52 9.80
N ASP A 193 14.88 3.33 9.22
CA ASP A 193 13.87 2.32 9.54
C ASP A 193 12.43 2.84 9.52
N TRP A 194 12.13 3.75 8.58
CA TRP A 194 10.86 4.47 8.53
C TRP A 194 9.66 3.53 8.42
N MET A 195 9.77 2.43 7.67
CA MET A 195 8.65 1.50 7.49
C MET A 195 8.33 0.79 8.80
N VAL A 196 9.33 0.24 9.49
CA VAL A 196 9.14 -0.39 10.81
C VAL A 196 8.57 0.65 11.80
N ARG A 197 9.19 1.84 11.88
CA ARG A 197 8.77 2.92 12.78
C ARG A 197 7.32 3.34 12.56
N SER A 198 6.91 3.51 11.31
CA SER A 198 5.55 3.91 10.94
C SER A 198 4.52 2.85 11.36
N LEU A 199 4.82 1.56 11.13
CA LEU A 199 3.93 0.44 11.48
C LEU A 199 3.74 0.26 12.99
N VAL A 200 4.78 0.53 13.79
CA VAL A 200 4.70 0.44 15.26
C VAL A 200 4.44 1.78 15.96
N ASN A 201 4.22 2.85 15.19
CA ASN A 201 4.06 4.22 15.68
C ASN A 201 5.19 4.70 16.61
N LYS A 202 6.45 4.44 16.22
CA LYS A 202 7.66 4.75 17.00
C LYS A 202 8.67 5.52 16.16
N MET A 203 8.35 6.78 15.86
CA MET A 203 9.18 7.61 14.96
C MET A 203 10.55 7.98 15.55
N GLU A 204 10.72 7.90 16.87
CA GLU A 204 11.96 8.26 17.57
C GLU A 204 12.52 7.10 18.41
N GLY A 205 13.78 7.22 18.84
CA GLY A 205 14.45 6.24 19.69
C GLY A 205 14.92 4.97 18.95
N ALA A 206 15.46 4.01 19.69
CA ALA A 206 16.00 2.77 19.13
C ALA A 206 14.90 1.78 18.73
N ILE A 207 15.04 1.16 17.56
CA ILE A 207 14.22 0.01 17.14
C ILE A 207 14.70 -1.25 17.84
N THR A 208 13.78 -1.98 18.44
CA THR A 208 14.03 -3.24 19.13
C THR A 208 13.61 -4.43 18.26
N ASP A 209 14.03 -5.63 18.62
CA ASP A 209 13.57 -6.86 17.94
C ASP A 209 12.05 -7.03 18.06
N GLU A 210 11.46 -6.62 19.17
CA GLU A 210 10.01 -6.63 19.38
C GLU A 210 9.29 -5.72 18.39
N ASP A 211 9.78 -4.50 18.17
CA ASP A 211 9.23 -3.56 17.18
C ASP A 211 9.24 -4.19 15.77
N LEU A 212 10.33 -4.85 15.40
CA LEU A 212 10.44 -5.54 14.12
C LEU A 212 9.47 -6.73 14.01
N GLN A 213 9.28 -7.52 15.08
CA GLN A 213 8.28 -8.59 15.06
C GLN A 213 6.85 -8.06 14.96
N ASN A 214 6.55 -6.96 15.64
CA ASN A 214 5.24 -6.30 15.57
C ASN A 214 4.97 -5.80 14.14
N ALA A 215 5.94 -5.13 13.51
CA ALA A 215 5.84 -4.68 12.12
C ALA A 215 5.61 -5.86 11.15
N LYS A 216 6.33 -6.98 11.32
CA LYS A 216 6.10 -8.21 10.53
C LYS A 216 4.69 -8.75 10.69
N GLU A 217 4.16 -8.79 11.91
CA GLU A 217 2.80 -9.26 12.16
C GLU A 217 1.73 -8.31 11.61
N VAL A 218 1.98 -7.00 11.56
CA VAL A 218 1.13 -6.06 10.82
C VAL A 218 1.11 -6.42 9.33
N LEU A 219 2.28 -6.61 8.69
CA LEU A 219 2.32 -6.96 7.26
C LEU A 219 1.64 -8.29 6.95
N ARG A 220 1.93 -9.32 7.74
CA ARG A 220 1.38 -10.65 7.57
C ARG A 220 -0.14 -10.67 7.61
N ASN A 221 -0.71 -9.99 8.61
CA ASN A 221 -2.14 -10.11 8.90
C ASN A 221 -2.96 -9.02 8.21
N LYS A 222 -2.43 -7.79 8.09
CA LYS A 222 -3.23 -6.60 7.74
C LYS A 222 -2.96 -6.01 6.36
N CYS A 223 -1.85 -6.36 5.70
CA CYS A 223 -1.42 -5.69 4.47
C CYS A 223 -1.51 -6.60 3.24
N VAL A 224 -2.24 -6.16 2.21
CA VAL A 224 -2.05 -6.70 0.86
C VAL A 224 -0.79 -6.06 0.28
N LEU A 225 0.17 -6.89 -0.16
CA LEU A 225 1.51 -6.43 -0.51
C LEU A 225 1.68 -6.32 -2.02
N GLY A 226 2.35 -5.25 -2.43
CA GLY A 226 2.95 -5.08 -3.74
C GLY A 226 4.46 -4.84 -3.63
N LEU A 227 5.18 -5.10 -4.72
CA LEU A 227 6.58 -4.77 -4.90
C LEU A 227 6.78 -3.89 -6.14
N LEU A 228 7.48 -2.77 -5.99
CA LEU A 228 7.68 -1.81 -7.07
C LEU A 228 8.50 -2.39 -8.24
N ASP A 229 9.46 -3.28 -7.96
CA ASP A 229 10.25 -3.99 -8.97
C ASP A 229 9.44 -5.07 -9.71
N ARG A 230 8.23 -5.38 -9.22
CA ARG A 230 7.24 -6.29 -9.82
C ARG A 230 5.88 -5.59 -9.93
N MET A 231 5.90 -4.36 -10.44
CA MET A 231 4.73 -3.47 -10.47
C MET A 231 3.53 -4.10 -11.20
N GLU A 232 3.75 -4.74 -12.36
CA GLU A 232 2.65 -5.37 -13.13
C GLU A 232 1.94 -6.45 -12.28
N GLU A 233 2.70 -7.36 -11.67
CA GLU A 233 2.16 -8.40 -10.79
C GLU A 233 1.48 -7.80 -9.56
N SER A 234 2.02 -6.70 -9.02
CA SER A 234 1.44 -6.01 -7.85
C SER A 234 0.09 -5.39 -8.17
N VAL A 235 -0.02 -4.74 -9.33
CA VAL A 235 -1.28 -4.18 -9.80
C VAL A 235 -2.30 -5.29 -10.04
N ASP A 236 -1.89 -6.42 -10.62
CA ASP A 236 -2.77 -7.58 -10.80
C ASP A 236 -3.29 -8.13 -9.47
N ILE A 237 -2.43 -8.22 -8.45
CA ILE A 237 -2.83 -8.63 -7.09
C ILE A 237 -3.85 -7.63 -6.53
N PHE A 238 -3.58 -6.32 -6.58
CA PHE A 238 -4.49 -5.31 -6.05
C PHE A 238 -5.85 -5.35 -6.75
N ARG A 239 -5.85 -5.47 -8.08
CA ARG A 239 -7.08 -5.57 -8.86
C ARG A 239 -7.88 -6.82 -8.52
N ALA A 240 -7.24 -7.98 -8.49
CA ALA A 240 -7.91 -9.24 -8.15
C ALA A 240 -8.43 -9.23 -6.71
N TYR A 241 -7.64 -8.69 -5.79
CA TYR A 241 -7.95 -8.68 -4.37
C TYR A 241 -9.08 -7.68 -4.03
N PHE A 242 -9.03 -6.44 -4.55
CA PHE A 242 -10.02 -5.38 -4.27
C PHE A 242 -11.14 -5.26 -5.30
N GLY A 243 -10.98 -5.86 -6.47
CA GLY A 243 -11.95 -5.79 -7.58
C GLY A 243 -11.81 -4.53 -8.43
N PHE A 244 -10.66 -3.85 -8.37
CA PHE A 244 -10.44 -2.64 -9.15
C PHE A 244 -10.47 -2.95 -10.65
N GLY A 245 -11.35 -2.25 -11.38
CA GLY A 245 -11.52 -2.47 -12.82
C GLY A 245 -12.21 -3.78 -13.18
N TYR A 246 -12.96 -4.37 -12.27
CA TYR A 246 -13.87 -5.48 -12.55
C TYR A 246 -15.27 -4.96 -12.86
N ASP A 247 -15.99 -5.68 -13.69
CA ASP A 247 -17.43 -5.49 -13.88
C ASP A 247 -18.18 -6.17 -12.73
N GLU A 248 -19.05 -5.44 -12.04
CA GLU A 248 -19.78 -5.98 -10.89
C GLU A 248 -20.83 -7.02 -11.29
N ALA A 249 -21.40 -6.91 -12.49
CA ALA A 249 -22.45 -7.81 -12.97
C ALA A 249 -21.89 -9.14 -13.46
N THR A 250 -20.69 -9.15 -14.05
CA THR A 250 -20.07 -10.38 -14.57
C THR A 250 -18.96 -10.92 -13.67
N GLY A 251 -18.38 -10.09 -12.81
CA GLY A 251 -17.18 -10.43 -12.05
C GLY A 251 -15.92 -10.59 -12.93
N GLU A 252 -15.96 -10.12 -14.18
CA GLU A 252 -14.84 -10.19 -15.12
C GLU A 252 -14.04 -8.89 -15.16
N ARG A 253 -12.79 -8.97 -15.66
CA ARG A 253 -11.96 -7.78 -15.88
C ARG A 253 -12.48 -7.00 -17.08
N LYS A 254 -12.51 -5.68 -16.97
CA LYS A 254 -12.89 -4.78 -18.07
C LYS A 254 -11.72 -4.64 -19.07
N PRO A 255 -11.89 -4.99 -20.37
CA PRO A 255 -10.79 -4.98 -21.34
C PRO A 255 -10.14 -3.60 -21.57
N ASP A 256 -10.94 -2.53 -21.51
CA ASP A 256 -10.47 -1.14 -21.60
C ASP A 256 -9.57 -0.78 -20.41
N VAL A 257 -9.87 -1.29 -19.22
CA VAL A 257 -9.02 -1.13 -18.04
C VAL A 257 -7.69 -1.86 -18.21
N ASP A 258 -7.70 -3.10 -18.74
CA ASP A 258 -6.46 -3.86 -19.02
C ASP A 258 -5.55 -3.12 -20.00
N GLN A 259 -6.14 -2.52 -21.04
CA GLN A 259 -5.40 -1.70 -22.00
C GLN A 259 -4.83 -0.44 -21.34
N CYS A 260 -5.60 0.26 -20.51
CA CYS A 260 -5.15 1.44 -19.78
C CYS A 260 -3.95 1.10 -18.87
N VAL A 261 -4.07 0.05 -18.04
CA VAL A 261 -3.01 -0.38 -17.12
C VAL A 261 -1.74 -0.72 -17.89
N SER A 262 -1.86 -1.52 -18.96
CA SER A 262 -0.71 -1.91 -19.79
C SER A 262 -0.02 -0.69 -20.40
N SER A 263 -0.80 0.26 -20.90
CA SER A 263 -0.28 1.51 -21.46
C SER A 263 0.45 2.36 -20.41
N MET A 264 -0.13 2.50 -19.20
CA MET A 264 0.49 3.29 -18.13
C MET A 264 1.79 2.67 -17.62
N LEU A 265 1.83 1.34 -17.48
CA LEU A 265 3.03 0.62 -17.00
C LEU A 265 4.14 0.58 -18.06
N ALA A 266 3.78 0.59 -19.35
CA ALA A 266 4.73 0.72 -20.46
C ALA A 266 5.28 2.14 -20.63
N ASP A 267 4.52 3.17 -20.21
CA ASP A 267 4.94 4.56 -20.34
C ASP A 267 6.01 4.93 -19.30
N LYS A 268 7.27 4.81 -19.72
CA LYS A 268 8.44 5.20 -18.92
C LYS A 268 8.45 6.69 -18.53
N LYS A 269 7.67 7.55 -19.17
CA LYS A 269 7.60 8.99 -18.86
C LYS A 269 6.58 9.33 -17.78
N ARG A 270 5.54 8.50 -17.59
CA ARG A 270 4.49 8.71 -16.58
C ARG A 270 4.84 8.11 -15.23
N GLY A 271 5.59 7.00 -15.22
CA GLY A 271 6.21 6.56 -13.98
C GLY A 271 7.22 7.63 -13.54
N ASN A 272 7.10 8.14 -12.32
CA ASN A 272 8.20 8.79 -11.58
C ASN A 272 9.36 7.79 -11.32
N ARG A 273 9.75 7.02 -12.33
CA ARG A 273 11.01 6.30 -12.46
C ARG A 273 12.05 7.38 -12.64
N SER A 274 12.38 8.03 -11.54
CA SER A 274 13.54 8.90 -11.49
C SER A 274 14.73 8.00 -11.77
N ASP A 275 15.14 7.95 -13.05
CA ASP A 275 16.41 7.38 -13.49
C ASP A 275 17.48 8.27 -12.85
N HIS A 276 17.87 7.88 -11.64
CA HIS A 276 18.90 8.59 -10.90
C HIS A 276 20.24 8.32 -11.61
N PRO A 277 21.08 9.36 -11.79
CA PRO A 277 22.21 9.30 -12.71
C PRO A 277 23.27 8.24 -12.35
N PHE A 278 23.23 7.66 -11.15
CA PHE A 278 24.19 6.66 -10.69
C PHE A 278 23.46 5.55 -9.91
N PRO A 279 23.28 4.34 -10.48
CA PRO A 279 22.96 3.18 -9.68
C PRO A 279 24.12 2.96 -8.69
N ILE A 280 23.81 2.90 -7.40
CA ILE A 280 24.80 2.49 -6.40
C ILE A 280 24.90 0.97 -6.41
N GLU A 281 26.12 0.44 -6.39
CA GLU A 281 26.36 -1.00 -6.36
C GLU A 281 26.19 -1.54 -4.95
N GLU A 282 25.61 -2.73 -4.85
CA GLU A 282 25.45 -3.41 -3.57
C GLU A 282 26.84 -3.72 -2.97
N GLY A 283 27.03 -3.30 -1.71
CA GLY A 283 28.29 -3.51 -0.98
C GLY A 283 29.27 -2.32 -1.03
N ASP A 284 29.01 -1.28 -1.82
CA ASP A 284 29.79 -0.03 -1.76
C ASP A 284 29.61 0.68 -0.41
N ASP A 285 30.53 1.58 -0.08
CA ASP A 285 30.50 2.33 1.19
C ASP A 285 29.17 3.09 1.36
N THR A 286 28.71 3.78 0.31
CA THR A 286 27.43 4.50 0.34
C THR A 286 26.24 3.54 0.54
N TRP A 287 26.29 2.35 -0.06
CA TRP A 287 25.26 1.32 0.14
C TRP A 287 25.22 0.86 1.60
N LYS A 288 26.37 0.51 2.16
CA LYS A 288 26.49 0.04 3.55
C LYS A 288 26.02 1.08 4.56
N GLU A 289 26.28 2.36 4.32
CA GLU A 289 25.80 3.46 5.17
C GLU A 289 24.27 3.55 5.17
N LEU A 290 23.66 3.49 3.98
CA LEU A 290 22.20 3.54 3.84
C LEU A 290 21.52 2.27 4.38
N GLU A 291 22.11 1.11 4.10
CA GLU A 291 21.68 -0.20 4.61
C GLU A 291 21.76 -0.24 6.14
N GLY A 292 22.87 0.22 6.73
CA GLY A 292 23.05 0.28 8.18
C GLY A 292 21.99 1.15 8.87
N LYS A 293 21.66 2.30 8.28
CA LYS A 293 20.59 3.18 8.78
C LYS A 293 19.19 2.60 8.63
N ASN A 294 19.00 1.65 7.71
CA ASN A 294 17.70 1.05 7.40
C ASN A 294 17.70 -0.47 7.64
N SER A 295 18.50 -0.95 8.59
CA SER A 295 18.73 -2.37 8.79
C SER A 295 17.47 -3.15 9.18
N ALA A 296 16.56 -2.56 9.96
CA ALA A 296 15.29 -3.19 10.31
C ALA A 296 14.33 -3.19 9.11
N ASP A 297 14.30 -2.08 8.35
CA ASP A 297 13.54 -1.99 7.09
C ASP A 297 14.03 -3.01 6.05
N MET A 298 15.33 -3.33 6.02
CA MET A 298 15.89 -4.38 5.15
C MET A 298 15.33 -5.76 5.51
N VAL A 299 15.27 -6.08 6.81
CA VAL A 299 14.67 -7.34 7.28
C VAL A 299 13.18 -7.37 6.98
N LEU A 300 12.47 -6.26 7.19
CA LEU A 300 11.04 -6.15 6.90
C LEU A 300 10.75 -6.29 5.40
N TYR A 301 11.54 -5.65 4.53
CA TYR A 301 11.40 -5.76 3.07
C TYR A 301 11.59 -7.19 2.58
N ASN A 302 12.61 -7.89 3.06
CA ASN A 302 12.82 -9.30 2.71
C ASN A 302 11.67 -10.20 3.17
N TYR A 303 11.06 -9.87 4.32
CA TYR A 303 9.85 -10.55 4.76
C TYR A 303 8.64 -10.22 3.87
N ALA A 304 8.45 -8.96 3.49
CA ALA A 304 7.39 -8.52 2.58
C ALA A 304 7.49 -9.23 1.22
N ARG A 305 8.71 -9.45 0.69
CA ARG A 305 8.91 -10.23 -0.55
C ARG A 305 8.40 -11.66 -0.45
N LYS A 306 8.64 -12.34 0.67
CA LYS A 306 8.13 -13.70 0.91
C LYS A 306 6.60 -13.70 0.95
N LEU A 307 6.01 -12.78 1.73
CA LEU A 307 4.57 -12.65 1.84
C LEU A 307 3.90 -12.27 0.52
N PHE A 308 4.53 -11.44 -0.31
CA PHE A 308 4.03 -11.08 -1.64
C PHE A 308 3.79 -12.32 -2.51
N ASP A 309 4.74 -13.25 -2.55
CA ASP A 309 4.59 -14.49 -3.31
C ASP A 309 3.52 -15.42 -2.70
N GLU A 310 3.40 -15.46 -1.36
CA GLU A 310 2.34 -16.21 -0.66
C GLU A 310 0.93 -15.63 -0.94
N GLN A 311 0.80 -14.32 -1.11
CA GLN A 311 -0.49 -13.64 -1.30
C GLN A 311 -1.06 -13.76 -2.73
N LYS A 312 -0.30 -14.27 -3.70
CA LYS A 312 -0.81 -14.49 -5.07
C LYS A 312 -2.08 -15.35 -5.09
N GLY A 313 -2.04 -16.50 -4.40
CA GLY A 313 -3.20 -17.38 -4.29
C GLY A 313 -4.38 -16.76 -3.54
N LEU A 314 -4.12 -15.86 -2.59
CA LEU A 314 -5.17 -15.12 -1.89
C LEU A 314 -5.94 -14.19 -2.83
N ALA A 315 -5.23 -13.45 -3.69
CA ALA A 315 -5.84 -12.57 -4.67
C ALA A 315 -6.64 -13.33 -5.74
N GLU A 316 -6.10 -14.46 -6.22
CA GLU A 316 -6.80 -15.35 -7.16
C GLU A 316 -8.10 -15.91 -6.58
N ASN A 317 -8.06 -16.36 -5.32
CA ASN A 317 -9.25 -16.86 -4.62
C ASN A 317 -10.34 -15.79 -4.51
N ARG A 318 -9.97 -14.54 -4.21
CA ARG A 318 -10.91 -13.40 -4.15
C ARG A 318 -11.54 -13.13 -5.50
N ALA A 319 -10.76 -13.11 -6.57
CA ALA A 319 -11.29 -12.91 -7.92
C ALA A 319 -12.22 -14.06 -8.33
N ALA A 320 -11.88 -15.30 -8.00
CA ALA A 320 -12.74 -16.46 -8.27
C ALA A 320 -14.06 -16.39 -7.50
N GLU A 321 -14.02 -15.96 -6.23
CA GLU A 321 -15.22 -15.76 -5.42
C GLU A 321 -16.15 -14.69 -6.01
N ARG A 322 -15.61 -13.56 -6.48
CA ARG A 322 -16.41 -12.52 -7.16
C ARG A 322 -17.15 -13.08 -8.38
N ARG A 323 -16.46 -13.83 -9.24
CA ARG A 323 -17.08 -14.48 -10.42
C ARG A 323 -18.20 -15.44 -10.01
N ARG A 324 -18.00 -16.22 -8.95
CA ARG A 324 -19.05 -17.13 -8.43
C ARG A 324 -20.27 -16.37 -7.91
N ARG A 325 -20.09 -15.22 -7.26
CA ARG A 325 -21.19 -14.38 -6.77
C ARG A 325 -21.93 -13.67 -7.91
N ALA A 326 -21.22 -13.31 -8.98
CA ALA A 326 -21.79 -12.68 -10.17
C ALA A 326 -22.48 -13.69 -11.10
N ALA A 327 -22.17 -14.98 -11.00
CA ALA A 327 -22.80 -16.01 -11.81
C ALA A 327 -24.32 -16.07 -11.53
N PRO A 328 -25.17 -16.14 -12.57
CA PRO A 328 -26.59 -16.31 -12.37
C PRO A 328 -26.85 -17.59 -11.56
N PRO A 329 -27.89 -17.62 -10.70
CA PRO A 329 -28.25 -18.84 -9.99
C PRO A 329 -28.42 -19.96 -11.02
N ALA A 330 -27.80 -21.11 -10.75
CA ALA A 330 -27.95 -22.28 -11.60
C ALA A 330 -29.45 -22.50 -11.82
N VAL A 331 -29.89 -22.45 -13.07
CA VAL A 331 -31.26 -22.79 -13.41
C VAL A 331 -31.43 -24.24 -13.00
N ASP A 332 -32.20 -24.49 -11.95
CA ASP A 332 -32.63 -25.85 -11.60
C ASP A 332 -33.26 -26.41 -12.88
N GLU A 333 -32.55 -27.36 -13.51
CA GLU A 333 -33.13 -28.17 -14.58
C GLU A 333 -34.33 -28.87 -13.95
N GLN A 334 -35.52 -28.30 -14.15
CA GLN A 334 -36.76 -28.98 -13.82
C GLN A 334 -36.70 -30.33 -14.55
N PRO A 335 -36.82 -31.46 -13.84
CA PRO A 335 -36.76 -32.76 -14.48
C PRO A 335 -37.82 -32.79 -15.57
N ALA A 336 -37.36 -33.04 -16.80
CA ALA A 336 -38.20 -33.10 -17.98
C ALA A 336 -39.46 -33.92 -17.65
N ALA A 337 -40.62 -33.28 -17.80
CA ALA A 337 -41.90 -33.93 -17.63
C ALA A 337 -41.89 -35.19 -18.49
N ILE A 338 -42.01 -36.36 -17.84
CA ILE A 338 -42.19 -37.63 -18.53
C ILE A 338 -43.51 -37.49 -19.30
N GLU A 339 -43.42 -37.29 -20.62
CA GLU A 339 -44.57 -37.37 -21.52
C GLU A 339 -45.10 -38.80 -21.46
N ASN A 340 -46.19 -38.98 -20.70
CA ASN A 340 -47.01 -40.18 -20.76
C ASN A 340 -47.63 -40.24 -22.16
N THR A 341 -47.03 -41.06 -23.01
CA THR A 341 -47.61 -41.52 -24.26
C THR A 341 -48.70 -42.54 -23.91
N TYR A 342 -49.94 -42.19 -24.24
CA TYR A 342 -51.12 -43.06 -24.17
C TYR A 342 -51.26 -43.90 -25.43
#